data_AF-A0A1D1VQD9-F1
#
_entry.id   AF-A0A1D1VQD9-F1
#
_cell.length_a   1.000
_cell.length_b   1.000
_cell.length_c   1.000
_cell.angle_alpha   90.00
_cell.angle_beta   90.00
_cell.angle_gamma   90.00
#
_symmetry.space_group_name_H-M   'P 1'
#
loop_
_entity.id
_entity.type
_entity.pdbx_description
1 polymer ?
#
loop_
_entity_poly.entity_id
_entity_poly.type
_entity_poly.pdbx_seq_one_letter_code
_entity_poly.pdbx_strand_id
1 'polypeptide(L)'
;MHNILHESHIVFEDEDSELEQLLVVASVLPVSTAICERGLSIQNVNKTIRRSRLNERRLDALMRIAINGPPLGEMDFLNIIMSWVRSGNFSSE
;
A
#
# COMPACT_ATOMS: atom_id res chain seq x y z
N MET A 1 -24.49 1.48 -13.55
CA MET A 1 -23.04 1.43 -13.85
C MET A 1 -22.37 0.76 -12.67
N HIS A 2 -21.65 -0.31 -12.97
CA HIS A 2 -21.17 -1.35 -12.05
C HIS A 2 -20.37 -0.82 -10.86
N ASN A 3 -20.81 -1.19 -9.64
CA ASN A 3 -19.95 -1.30 -8.47
C ASN A 3 -19.48 -2.77 -8.41
N ILE A 4 -18.39 -3.09 -9.08
CA ILE A 4 -17.68 -4.36 -8.89
C ILE A 4 -16.20 -4.03 -8.73
N LEU A 5 -15.82 -3.52 -7.56
CA LEU A 5 -14.46 -3.57 -7.04
C LEU A 5 -14.57 -3.34 -5.52
N HIS A 6 -15.34 -4.19 -4.83
CA HIS A 6 -15.15 -4.35 -3.39
C HIS A 6 -13.99 -5.34 -3.25
N GLU A 7 -12.94 -4.94 -2.53
CA GLU A 7 -11.69 -5.67 -2.30
C GLU A 7 -11.89 -7.19 -2.27
N SER A 8 -11.71 -7.85 -3.41
CA SER A 8 -11.80 -9.29 -3.52
C SER A 8 -10.43 -9.86 -3.15
N HIS A 9 -10.30 -10.25 -1.89
CA HIS A 9 -9.29 -11.22 -1.49
C HIS A 9 -9.57 -12.51 -2.29
N ILE A 10 -8.80 -12.77 -3.34
CA ILE A 10 -9.00 -13.94 -4.20
C ILE A 10 -8.71 -15.18 -3.37
N VAL A 11 -9.75 -15.93 -3.03
CA VAL A 11 -9.67 -17.26 -2.44
C VAL A 11 -10.27 -18.19 -3.48
N PHE A 12 -9.45 -19.09 -4.02
CA PHE A 12 -9.94 -20.17 -4.86
C PHE A 12 -10.45 -21.28 -3.95
N GLU A 13 -11.69 -21.70 -4.14
CA GLU A 13 -12.22 -22.89 -3.48
C GLU A 13 -11.86 -24.12 -4.32
N ASP A 14 -11.69 -25.29 -3.68
CA ASP A 14 -11.31 -26.53 -4.39
C ASP A 14 -12.35 -26.97 -5.45
N GLU A 15 -13.54 -26.37 -5.47
CA GLU A 15 -14.60 -26.62 -6.46
C GLU A 15 -14.54 -25.71 -7.70
N ASP A 16 -13.69 -24.67 -7.71
CA ASP A 16 -13.60 -23.74 -8.85
C ASP A 16 -13.00 -24.43 -10.08
N SER A 17 -13.68 -24.34 -11.22
CA SER A 17 -13.17 -24.86 -12.48
C SER A 17 -11.91 -24.12 -12.94
N GLU A 18 -11.04 -24.79 -13.69
CA GLU A 18 -9.81 -24.18 -14.24
C GLU A 18 -10.09 -22.89 -15.03
N LEU A 19 -11.26 -22.82 -15.68
CA LEU A 19 -11.71 -21.65 -16.44
C LEU A 19 -12.07 -20.48 -15.52
N GLU A 20 -12.74 -20.73 -14.39
CA GLU A 20 -13.06 -19.71 -13.39
C GLU A 20 -11.79 -19.14 -12.76
N GLN A 21 -10.83 -20.01 -12.43
CA GLN A 21 -9.53 -19.58 -11.92
C GLN A 21 -8.81 -18.67 -12.92
N LEU A 22 -8.82 -19.01 -14.21
CA LEU A 22 -8.22 -18.21 -15.26
C LEU A 22 -8.91 -16.85 -15.44
N LEU A 23 -10.24 -16.80 -15.39
CA LEU A 23 -11.03 -15.56 -15.46
C LEU A 23 -10.69 -14.61 -14.32
N VAL A 24 -10.56 -15.15 -13.10
CA VAL A 24 -10.19 -14.36 -11.92
C VAL A 24 -8.78 -13.78 -12.07
N VAL A 25 -7.79 -14.58 -12.50
CA VAL A 25 -6.43 -14.07 -12.75
C VAL A 25 -6.46 -12.99 -13.84
N ALA A 26 -7.16 -13.22 -14.95
CA ALA A 26 -7.28 -12.25 -16.02
C ALA A 26 -7.93 -10.93 -15.56
N SER A 27 -8.86 -10.99 -14.61
CA SER A 27 -9.57 -9.82 -14.09
C SER A 27 -8.70 -8.87 -13.26
N VAL A 28 -7.60 -9.37 -12.68
CA VAL A 28 -6.69 -8.55 -11.87
C VAL A 28 -5.43 -8.12 -12.61
N LEU A 29 -5.26 -8.55 -13.86
CA LEU A 29 -4.13 -8.10 -14.66
C LEU A 29 -4.27 -6.59 -14.95
N PRO A 30 -3.24 -5.79 -14.67
CA PRO A 30 -3.28 -4.37 -14.97
C PRO A 30 -3.30 -4.16 -16.48
N VAL A 31 -4.36 -3.53 -16.98
CA VAL A 31 -4.49 -3.17 -18.41
C VAL A 31 -3.79 -1.87 -18.78
N SER A 32 -3.20 -1.17 -17.79
CA SER A 32 -2.55 0.12 -17.96
C SER A 32 -1.40 0.34 -16.97
N THR A 33 -0.38 1.08 -17.41
CA THR A 33 0.75 1.54 -16.58
C THR A 33 0.43 2.78 -15.74
N ALA A 34 -0.75 3.40 -15.92
CA ALA A 34 -1.12 4.63 -15.23
C ALA A 34 -1.05 4.52 -13.69
N ILE A 35 -1.35 3.33 -13.14
CA ILE A 35 -1.23 3.05 -11.69
C ILE A 35 0.24 3.11 -11.25
N CYS A 36 1.16 2.55 -12.04
CA CYS A 36 2.59 2.60 -11.77
C CYS A 36 3.13 4.04 -11.84
N GLU A 37 2.68 4.83 -12.83
CA GLU A 37 3.05 6.24 -12.98
C GLU A 37 2.56 7.10 -11.79
N ARG A 38 1.37 6.79 -11.27
CA ARG A 38 0.88 7.38 -10.02
C ARG A 38 1.76 7.00 -8.83
N GLY A 39 2.22 5.75 -8.76
CA GLY A 39 3.18 5.29 -7.75
C GLY A 39 4.50 6.07 -7.80
N LEU A 40 5.05 6.30 -8.99
CA LEU A 40 6.24 7.14 -9.19
C LEU A 40 6.00 8.60 -8.78
N SER A 41 4.81 9.15 -9.05
CA SER A 41 4.44 10.49 -8.58
C SER A 41 4.42 10.57 -7.05
N ILE A 42 3.84 9.57 -6.37
CA ILE A 42 3.85 9.46 -4.91
C ILE A 42 5.28 9.29 -4.37
N GLN A 43 6.12 8.53 -5.06
CA GLN A 43 7.53 8.39 -4.72
C GLN A 43 8.24 9.74 -4.76
N ASN A 44 8.01 10.56 -5.79
CA ASN A 44 8.62 11.89 -5.92
C ASN A 44 8.18 12.85 -4.79
N VAL A 45 6.92 12.77 -4.36
CA VAL A 45 6.41 13.53 -3.20
C VAL A 45 7.10 13.09 -1.90
N ASN A 46 7.38 11.80 -1.74
CA ASN A 46 8.04 11.27 -0.55
C ASN A 46 9.57 11.47 -0.55
N LYS A 47 10.21 11.26 -1.70
CA LYS A 47 11.65 11.37 -1.91
C LYS A 47 12.03 12.76 -2.43
N THR A 48 11.76 13.76 -1.60
CA THR A 48 12.19 15.15 -1.88
C THR A 48 13.70 15.30 -1.73
N ILE A 49 14.29 16.36 -2.32
CA ILE A 49 15.71 16.72 -2.16
C ILE A 49 16.11 16.81 -0.67
N ARG A 50 15.20 17.28 0.20
CA ARG A 50 15.40 17.36 1.66
C ARG A 50 15.32 16.00 2.38
N ARG A 51 14.71 14.99 1.75
CA ARG A 51 14.54 13.61 2.26
C ARG A 51 15.36 12.58 1.48
N SER A 52 16.48 13.00 0.89
CA SER A 52 17.34 12.17 0.02
C SER A 52 18.00 10.96 0.72
N ARG A 53 18.00 10.92 2.05
CA ARG A 53 18.59 9.84 2.87
C ARG A 53 17.64 8.69 3.23
N LEU A 54 16.41 8.69 2.71
CA LEU A 54 15.50 7.56 2.90
C LEU A 54 16.07 6.33 2.21
N ASN A 55 16.37 5.28 2.99
CA ASN A 55 16.70 3.98 2.42
C ASN A 55 15.46 3.38 1.73
N GLU A 56 15.70 2.44 0.82
CA GLU A 56 14.65 1.86 -0.02
C GLU A 56 13.52 1.23 0.80
N ARG A 57 13.86 0.52 1.89
CA ARG A 57 12.88 -0.11 2.77
C ARG A 57 11.93 0.91 3.42
N ARG A 58 12.47 2.02 3.92
CA ARG A 58 11.67 3.09 4.53
C ARG A 58 10.83 3.83 3.49
N LEU A 59 11.37 4.03 2.29
CA LEU A 59 10.63 4.63 1.18
C LEU A 59 9.45 3.76 0.76
N ASP A 60 9.65 2.45 0.59
CA ASP A 60 8.58 1.50 0.28
C ASP A 60 7.48 1.51 1.35
N ALA A 61 7.86 1.45 2.63
CA ALA A 61 6.91 1.52 3.74
C ALA A 61 6.08 2.82 3.71
N LEU A 62 6.72 3.98 3.48
CA LEU A 62 6.03 5.26 3.36
C LEU A 62 5.09 5.30 2.15
N MET A 63 5.49 4.73 1.02
CA MET A 63 4.64 4.64 -0.17
C MET A 63 3.41 3.75 0.09
N ARG A 64 3.58 2.61 0.76
CA ARG A 64 2.45 1.74 1.16
C ARG A 64 1.48 2.44 2.11
N ILE A 65 1.98 3.19 3.08
CA ILE A 65 1.14 4.00 3.99
C ILE A 65 0.42 5.11 3.21
N ALA A 66 1.09 5.76 2.26
CA ALA A 66 0.47 6.82 1.46
C ALA A 66 -0.65 6.31 0.54
N ILE A 67 -0.57 5.06 0.09
CA ILE A 67 -1.55 4.45 -0.83
C ILE A 67 -2.69 3.76 -0.06
N ASN A 68 -2.36 2.97 0.96
CA ASN A 68 -3.31 2.07 1.65
C ASN A 68 -3.60 2.50 3.09
N GLY A 69 -2.92 3.52 3.61
CA GLY A 69 -3.10 3.96 4.99
C GLY A 69 -4.45 4.67 5.20
N PRO A 70 -4.90 4.80 6.46
CA PRO A 70 -6.10 5.53 6.78
C PRO A 70 -5.97 7.01 6.36
N PRO A 71 -7.10 7.70 6.07
CA PRO A 71 -7.10 9.13 5.84
C PRO A 71 -6.41 9.88 6.98
N LEU A 72 -5.76 11.01 6.67
CA LEU A 72 -5.00 11.78 7.66
C LEU A 72 -5.83 12.19 8.90
N GLY A 73 -7.14 12.38 8.75
CA GLY A 73 -8.04 12.73 9.86
C GLY A 73 -8.45 11.55 10.74
N GLU A 74 -8.26 10.31 10.28
CA GLU A 74 -8.64 9.08 10.98
C GLU A 74 -7.41 8.32 11.52
N MET A 75 -6.21 8.78 11.19
CA MET A 75 -4.97 8.17 11.64
C MET A 75 -4.71 8.50 13.11
N ASP A 76 -4.66 7.46 13.95
CA ASP A 76 -4.30 7.59 15.37
C ASP A 76 -2.78 7.70 15.55
N PHE A 77 -2.26 8.90 15.29
CA PHE A 77 -0.84 9.20 15.43
C PHE A 77 -0.32 8.97 16.85
N LEU A 78 -1.15 9.19 17.87
CA LEU A 78 -0.77 9.05 19.27
C LEU A 78 -0.43 7.59 19.58
N ASN A 79 -1.31 6.65 19.21
CA ASN A 79 -1.05 5.24 19.41
C ASN A 79 0.15 4.73 18.59
N ILE A 80 0.30 5.21 17.35
CA ILE A 80 1.45 4.87 16.51
C ILE A 80 2.75 5.33 17.18
N ILE A 81 2.84 6.60 17.59
CA ILE A 81 4.03 7.15 18.26
C ILE A 81 4.31 6.41 19.57
N MET A 82 3.29 6.16 20.39
CA MET A 82 3.45 5.45 21.65
C MET A 82 3.95 4.02 21.45
N SER A 83 3.47 3.31 20.42
CA SER A 83 3.98 1.97 20.08
C SER A 83 5.44 2.01 19.64
N TRP A 84 5.82 3.03 18.85
CA TRP A 84 7.18 3.22 18.39
C TRP A 84 8.14 3.56 19.55
N VAL A 85 7.73 4.42 20.48
CA VAL A 85 8.50 4.70 21.71
C VAL A 85 8.66 3.43 22.55
N ARG A 86 7.58 2.66 22.77
CA ARG A 86 7.62 1.40 23.54
C ARG A 86 8.53 0.35 22.90
N SER A 87 8.66 0.35 21.58
CA SER A 87 9.57 -0.55 20.87
C SER A 87 11.06 -0.22 21.02
N GLY A 88 11.42 0.78 21.84
CA GLY A 88 12.80 1.16 22.13
C GLY A 88 13.50 1.89 20.99
N ASN A 89 12.73 2.35 19.98
CA ASN A 89 13.28 3.10 18.84
C ASN A 89 13.55 4.57 19.17
N PHE A 90 13.07 5.07 20.31
CA PHE A 90 13.43 6.39 20.82
C PHE A 90 14.75 6.29 21.59
N SER A 91 15.83 6.77 21.00
CA SER A 91 17.08 6.98 21.73
C SER A 91 16.87 8.09 22.75
N SER A 92 16.90 7.76 24.04
CA SER A 92 17.13 8.74 25.10
C SER A 92 18.61 9.15 25.04
N GLU A 93 18.92 10.13 24.20
CA GLU A 93 20.09 11.00 24.45
C GLU A 93 19.70 12.12 25.42
#